data_AF-V6JG77-F1
#
_entry.id   AF-V6JG77-F1
#
_cell.length_a   1.000
_cell.length_b   1.000
_cell.length_c   1.000
_cell.angle_alpha   90.00
_cell.angle_beta   90.00
_cell.angle_gamma   90.00
#
_symmetry.space_group_name_H-M   'P 1'
#
loop_
_entity.id
_entity.type
_entity.pdbx_description
1 polymer ?
#
loop_
_entity_poly.entity_id
_entity_poly.type
_entity_poly.pdbx_seq_one_letter_code
_entity_poly.pdbx_strand_id
1 'polypeptide(L)'
;MKIRVSLVGHASSADAQQVINDTRSSAKGCSHLTDEGGKQRMNLAPLPLPVMGDDSTVTRVGLISGRLSECVTIGLVRVGTVSLTITVFAHDGYYPHMLQEVAKASVSKLQKAQR
;
A
#
# COMPACT_ATOMS: atom_id res chain seq x y z
N MET A 1 -0.11 7.59 -15.44
CA MET A 1 -0.17 6.56 -14.38
C MET A 1 1.23 6.05 -14.09
N LYS A 2 1.57 5.81 -12.82
CA LYS A 2 2.88 5.30 -12.39
C LYS A 2 2.70 4.25 -11.31
N ILE A 3 3.45 3.15 -11.39
CA ILE A 3 3.46 2.10 -10.37
C ILE A 3 4.85 2.05 -9.74
N ARG A 4 4.91 2.00 -8.41
CA ARG A 4 6.12 1.73 -7.64
C ARG A 4 5.91 0.47 -6.82
N VAL A 5 6.94 -0.37 -6.78
CA VAL A 5 6.98 -1.55 -5.92
C VAL A 5 8.25 -1.45 -5.09
N SER A 6 8.11 -1.61 -3.79
CA SER A 6 9.22 -1.66 -2.84
C SER A 6 9.07 -2.91 -2.00
N LEU A 7 10.19 -3.52 -1.62
CA LEU A 7 10.23 -4.70 -0.77
C LEU A 7 11.11 -4.41 0.44
N VAL A 8 10.72 -4.95 1.58
CA VAL A 8 11.49 -4.89 2.81
C VAL A 8 11.53 -6.29 3.40
N GLY A 9 12.74 -6.79 3.64
CA GLY A 9 12.97 -8.03 4.38
C GLY A 9 12.99 -7.74 5.87
N HIS A 10 12.36 -8.61 6.65
CA HIS A 10 12.26 -8.55 8.10
C HIS A 10 12.97 -9.73 8.75
N ALA A 11 13.30 -9.61 10.03
CA ALA A 11 13.93 -10.69 10.80
C ALA A 11 12.98 -11.89 10.97
N SER A 12 11.68 -11.65 11.07
CA SER A 12 10.65 -12.69 11.21
C SER A 12 9.36 -12.38 10.44
N SER A 13 8.50 -13.38 10.29
CA SER A 13 7.16 -13.21 9.72
C SER A 13 6.24 -12.41 10.63
N ALA A 14 6.46 -12.47 11.96
CA ALA A 14 5.75 -11.68 12.94
C ALA A 14 6.04 -10.18 12.78
N ASP A 15 7.30 -9.81 12.56
CA ASP A 15 7.70 -8.42 12.30
C ASP A 15 7.05 -7.90 11.00
N ALA A 16 7.10 -8.71 9.93
CA ALA A 16 6.44 -8.37 8.68
C ALA A 16 4.92 -8.21 8.84
N GLN A 17 4.29 -9.04 9.69
CA GLN A 17 2.86 -8.97 10.00
C GLN A 17 2.52 -7.71 10.82
N GLN A 18 3.41 -7.31 11.73
CA GLN A 18 3.25 -6.09 12.52
C GLN A 18 3.13 -4.86 11.61
N VAL A 19 3.95 -4.78 10.56
CA VAL A 19 3.87 -3.68 9.58
C VAL A 19 2.50 -3.63 8.88
N ILE A 20 1.92 -4.78 8.52
CA ILE A 20 0.57 -4.84 7.94
C ILE A 20 -0.46 -4.30 8.94
N ASN A 21 -0.38 -4.75 10.20
CA ASN A 21 -1.30 -4.35 11.26
C ASN A 21 -1.21 -2.86 11.57
N ASP A 22 0.00 -2.32 11.68
CA ASP A 22 0.25 -0.90 11.96
C ASP A 22 -0.25 -0.02 10.82
N THR A 23 -0.04 -0.45 9.57
CA THR A 23 -0.55 0.27 8.39
C THR A 23 -2.07 0.24 8.35
N ARG A 24 -2.69 -0.92 8.64
CA ARG A 24 -4.15 -1.06 8.72
C ARG A 24 -4.76 -0.19 9.81
N SER A 25 -4.08 -0.09 10.96
CA SER A 25 -4.47 0.79 12.08
C SER A 25 -4.33 2.26 11.69
N SER A 26 -3.18 2.65 11.14
CA SER A 26 -2.88 4.02 10.71
C SER A 26 -3.85 4.51 9.65
N ALA A 27 -4.21 3.68 8.68
CA ALA A 27 -5.18 4.05 7.65
C ALA A 27 -6.59 4.34 8.22
N LYS A 28 -6.93 3.77 9.38
CA LYS A 28 -8.20 4.04 10.09
C LYS A 28 -8.08 5.24 11.02
N GLY A 29 -6.97 5.36 11.75
CA GLY A 29 -6.76 6.38 12.78
C GLY A 29 -6.28 7.74 12.25
N CYS A 30 -5.63 7.76 11.09
CA CYS A 30 -5.02 8.94 10.48
C CYS A 30 -5.67 9.28 9.13
N SER A 31 -7.01 9.37 9.09
CA SER A 31 -7.78 9.58 7.85
C SER A 31 -7.50 10.92 7.17
N HIS A 32 -7.01 11.92 7.91
CA HIS A 32 -6.66 13.24 7.40
C HIS A 32 -5.26 13.63 7.88
N LEU A 33 -4.29 13.56 6.98
CA LEU A 33 -2.93 14.00 7.21
C LEU A 33 -2.69 15.32 6.48
N THR A 34 -1.94 16.21 7.10
CA THR A 34 -1.51 17.47 6.51
C THR A 34 -0.04 17.67 6.83
N ASP A 35 0.74 18.16 5.87
CA ASP A 35 2.15 18.47 6.11
C ASP A 35 2.33 19.71 6.99
N GLU A 36 3.52 19.85 7.58
CA GLU A 36 3.89 21.07 8.30
C GLU A 36 3.97 22.25 7.31
N GLY A 37 2.97 23.13 7.36
CA GLY A 37 2.79 24.24 6.44
C GLY A 37 1.52 24.18 5.60
N GLY A 38 0.74 23.09 5.67
CA GLY A 38 -0.60 23.00 5.07
C GLY A 38 -0.63 22.98 3.55
N LYS A 39 0.51 22.72 2.90
CA LYS A 39 0.67 22.73 1.44
C LYS A 39 0.25 21.39 0.84
N GLN A 40 0.35 20.32 1.61
CA GLN A 40 -0.07 18.98 1.22
C GLN A 40 -1.11 18.44 2.18
N ARG A 41 -2.21 17.94 1.61
CA ARG A 41 -3.26 17.23 2.34
C ARG A 41 -3.41 15.82 1.78
N MET A 42 -3.48 14.85 2.66
CA MET A 42 -3.72 13.46 2.32
C MET A 42 -4.97 12.96 3.04
N ASN A 43 -5.93 12.46 2.27
CA ASN A 43 -7.13 11.81 2.78
C ASN A 43 -6.99 10.31 2.59
N LEU A 44 -6.86 9.58 3.69
CA LEU A 44 -6.67 8.13 3.71
C LEU A 44 -8.00 7.45 3.97
N ALA A 45 -8.29 6.40 3.20
CA ALA A 45 -9.45 5.55 3.40
C ALA A 45 -9.06 4.09 3.17
N PRO A 46 -9.28 3.19 4.16
CA PRO A 46 -9.11 1.76 3.96
C PRO A 46 -9.98 1.27 2.80
N LEU A 47 -9.44 0.36 2.00
CA LEU A 47 -10.15 -0.25 0.88
C LEU A 47 -10.26 -1.75 1.11
N PRO A 48 -11.48 -2.30 1.31
CA PRO A 48 -11.67 -3.74 1.42
C PRO A 48 -11.40 -4.41 0.06
N LEU A 49 -10.26 -5.07 -0.07
CA LEU A 49 -9.93 -5.98 -1.16
C LEU A 49 -9.66 -7.39 -0.61
N PRO A 50 -9.75 -8.43 -1.45
CA PRO A 50 -9.31 -9.77 -1.07
C PRO A 50 -7.87 -9.77 -0.57
N VAL A 51 -7.58 -10.66 0.37
CA VAL A 51 -6.22 -10.83 0.89
C VAL A 51 -5.29 -11.26 -0.24
N MET A 52 -4.13 -10.58 -0.33
CA MET A 52 -3.05 -10.88 -1.25
C MET A 52 -1.87 -11.44 -0.44
N GLY A 53 -1.18 -12.48 -0.94
CA GLY A 53 -0.08 -13.12 -0.21
C GLY A 53 -0.58 -13.86 1.03
N ASP A 54 0.18 -13.77 2.12
CA ASP A 54 -0.21 -14.37 3.41
C ASP A 54 -1.14 -13.46 4.23
N ASP A 55 -0.96 -12.14 4.13
CA ASP A 55 -1.88 -11.10 4.61
C ASP A 55 -1.65 -9.82 3.81
N SER A 56 -2.64 -8.91 3.80
CA SER A 56 -2.50 -7.61 3.16
C SER A 56 -3.43 -6.54 3.74
N THR A 57 -3.14 -5.28 3.40
CA THR A 57 -4.02 -4.15 3.63
C THR A 57 -3.89 -3.15 2.48
N VAL A 58 -4.99 -2.47 2.14
CA VAL A 58 -5.02 -1.50 1.04
C VAL A 58 -5.66 -0.21 1.51
N THR A 59 -5.05 0.91 1.11
CA THR A 59 -5.48 2.25 1.46
C THR A 59 -5.56 3.11 0.20
N ARG A 60 -6.68 3.77 0.00
CA ARG A 60 -6.82 4.86 -0.97
C ARG A 60 -6.31 6.14 -0.32
N VAL A 61 -5.56 6.93 -1.08
CA VAL A 61 -5.01 8.21 -0.63
C VAL A 61 -5.36 9.26 -1.68
N GLY A 62 -6.20 10.22 -1.30
CA GLY A 62 -6.39 11.44 -2.07
C GLY A 62 -5.33 12.45 -1.65
N LEU A 63 -4.39 12.74 -2.55
CA LEU A 63 -3.30 13.69 -2.31
C LEU A 63 -3.60 15.01 -3.00
N ILE A 64 -3.60 16.10 -2.25
CA ILE A 64 -3.75 17.46 -2.75
C ILE A 64 -2.47 18.22 -2.43
N SER A 65 -1.80 18.77 -3.45
CA SER A 65 -0.57 19.56 -3.32
C SER A 65 -0.67 20.81 -4.20
N GLY A 66 -0.94 21.96 -3.57
CA GLY A 66 -1.24 23.20 -4.30
C GLY A 66 -2.46 23.06 -5.22
N ARG A 67 -2.25 23.12 -6.55
CA ARG A 67 -3.30 22.92 -7.57
C ARG A 67 -3.35 21.48 -8.13
N LEU A 68 -2.43 20.62 -7.70
CA LEU A 68 -2.38 19.24 -8.15
C LEU A 68 -3.21 18.35 -7.23
N SER A 69 -4.01 17.47 -7.84
CA SER A 69 -4.73 16.40 -7.14
C SER A 69 -4.31 15.07 -7.75
N GLU A 70 -3.96 14.12 -6.89
CA GLU A 70 -3.61 12.75 -7.27
C GLU A 70 -4.45 11.75 -6.48
N CYS A 71 -4.88 10.70 -7.16
CA CYS A 71 -5.46 9.52 -6.56
C CYS A 71 -4.37 8.44 -6.48
N VAL A 72 -4.03 8.05 -5.25
CA VAL A 72 -3.03 7.03 -4.99
C VAL A 72 -3.69 5.82 -4.33
N THR A 73 -3.33 4.61 -4.77
CA THR A 73 -3.70 3.38 -4.07
C THR A 73 -2.43 2.72 -3.55
N ILE A 74 -2.37 2.48 -2.24
CA ILE A 74 -1.23 1.85 -1.58
C ILE A 74 -1.68 0.49 -1.06
N GLY A 75 -1.00 -0.57 -1.50
CA GLY A 75 -1.20 -1.92 -0.99
C GLY A 75 0.04 -2.38 -0.26
N LEU A 76 -0.14 -2.89 0.96
CA LEU A 76 0.88 -3.62 1.69
C LEU A 76 0.54 -5.09 1.69
N VAL A 77 1.49 -5.93 1.31
CA VAL A 77 1.32 -7.39 1.16
C VAL A 77 2.44 -8.09 1.92
N ARG A 78 2.12 -9.10 2.71
CA ARG A 78 3.10 -9.95 3.39
C ARG A 78 3.30 -11.27 2.64
N VAL A 79 4.55 -11.71 2.53
CA VAL A 79 4.95 -13.04 2.05
C VAL A 79 6.10 -13.56 2.91
N GLY A 80 5.83 -14.48 3.82
CA GLY A 80 6.80 -14.96 4.81
C GLY A 80 7.34 -13.81 5.66
N THR A 81 8.66 -13.59 5.60
CA THR A 81 9.39 -12.52 6.28
C THR A 81 9.53 -11.23 5.46
N VAL A 82 8.85 -11.12 4.30
CA VAL A 82 8.95 -9.97 3.40
C VAL A 82 7.63 -9.20 3.41
N SER A 83 7.70 -7.87 3.45
CA SER A 83 6.57 -6.99 3.13
C SER A 83 6.81 -6.30 1.80
N LEU A 84 5.80 -6.27 0.93
CA LEU A 84 5.78 -5.50 -0.31
C LEU A 84 4.88 -4.28 -0.13
N THR A 85 5.37 -3.13 -0.57
CA THR A 85 4.59 -1.91 -0.75
C THR A 85 4.39 -1.69 -2.24
N ILE A 86 3.13 -1.66 -2.67
CA ILE A 86 2.73 -1.40 -4.05
C ILE A 86 1.99 -0.07 -4.06
N THR A 87 2.52 0.92 -4.74
CA THR A 87 1.90 2.25 -4.86
C THR A 87 1.53 2.52 -6.31
N VAL A 88 0.25 2.77 -6.55
CA VAL A 88 -0.28 3.15 -7.86
C VAL A 88 -0.67 4.62 -7.82
N PHE A 89 -0.01 5.46 -8.61
CA PHE A 89 -0.30 6.89 -8.78
C PHE A 89 -1.09 7.13 -10.06
N ALA A 90 -2.22 7.83 -9.94
CA ALA A 90 -3.03 8.28 -11.06
C ALA A 90 -3.68 9.65 -10.77
N HIS A 91 -4.14 10.34 -11.81
CA HIS A 91 -4.80 11.65 -11.66
C HIS A 91 -6.33 11.56 -11.72
N ASP A 92 -6.86 10.53 -12.36
CA ASP A 92 -8.27 10.42 -12.77
C ASP A 92 -9.09 9.41 -11.96
N GLY A 93 -8.45 8.59 -11.12
CA GLY A 93 -9.16 7.66 -10.25
C GLY A 93 -8.29 6.69 -9.48
N TYR A 94 -8.93 5.81 -8.72
CA TYR A 94 -8.27 4.74 -7.99
C TYR A 94 -8.32 3.44 -8.82
N TYR A 95 -7.17 2.77 -8.96
CA TYR A 95 -7.01 1.57 -9.79
C TYR A 95 -6.66 0.33 -8.96
N PRO A 96 -7.57 -0.19 -8.13
CA PRO A 96 -7.29 -1.32 -7.25
C PRO A 96 -7.03 -2.64 -7.98
N HIS A 97 -7.54 -2.81 -9.20
CA HIS A 97 -7.28 -4.01 -10.02
C HIS A 97 -5.80 -4.09 -10.43
N MET A 98 -5.18 -2.97 -10.82
CA MET A 98 -3.75 -2.91 -11.15
C MET A 98 -2.88 -3.32 -9.96
N LEU A 99 -3.28 -2.91 -8.75
CA LEU A 99 -2.60 -3.30 -7.52
C LEU A 99 -2.69 -4.82 -7.31
N GLN A 100 -3.86 -5.42 -7.50
CA GLN A 100 -4.04 -6.88 -7.37
C GLN A 100 -3.21 -7.66 -8.39
N GLU A 101 -3.15 -7.21 -9.65
CA GLU A 101 -2.34 -7.85 -10.69
C GLU A 101 -0.85 -7.82 -10.34
N VAL A 102 -0.35 -6.65 -9.91
CA VAL A 102 1.04 -6.49 -9.49
C VAL A 102 1.34 -7.32 -8.24
N ALA A 103 0.42 -7.36 -7.28
CA ALA A 103 0.54 -8.19 -6.09
C ALA A 103 0.65 -9.68 -6.44
N LYS A 104 -0.26 -10.19 -7.29
CA LYS A 104 -0.26 -11.59 -7.75
C LYS A 104 1.07 -11.95 -8.42
N ALA A 105 1.56 -11.10 -9.33
CA ALA A 105 2.83 -11.33 -10.02
C ALA A 105 4.02 -11.32 -9.05
N SER A 106 4.04 -10.40 -8.09
CA SER A 106 5.14 -10.23 -7.12
C SER A 106 5.19 -11.35 -6.09
N VAL A 107 4.03 -11.72 -5.51
CA VAL A 107 3.88 -12.83 -4.57
C VAL A 107 4.33 -14.14 -5.22
N SER A 108 3.90 -14.40 -6.46
CA SER A 108 4.28 -15.61 -7.19
C SER A 108 5.80 -15.73 -7.38
N LYS A 109 6.51 -14.61 -7.57
CA LYS A 109 7.97 -14.60 -7.68
C LYS A 109 8.65 -14.86 -6.33
N LEU A 110 8.17 -14.21 -5.27
CA LEU A 110 8.74 -14.38 -3.93
C LEU A 110 8.56 -15.80 -3.38
N GLN A 111 7.39 -16.39 -3.57
CA GLN A 111 7.12 -17.78 -3.16
C GLN A 111 7.99 -18.79 -3.92
N LYS A 112 8.38 -18.50 -5.17
CA LYS A 112 9.33 -19.34 -5.92
C LYS A 112 10.77 -19.18 -5.42
N ALA A 113 11.15 -18.00 -4.95
CA ALA A 113 12.49 -17.73 -4.44
C ALA A 113 12.74 -18.29 -3.03
N GLN A 114 11.68 -18.63 -2.29
CA GLN A 114 11.73 -19.26 -0.96
C GLN A 114 11.76 -20.81 -1.01
N ARG A 115 11.74 -21.40 -2.21
CA ARG A 115 11.88 -22.85 -2.44
C ARG A 115 13.31 -23.17 -2.85
#